data_AF-A0A0A2F2V8-F1
#
_entry.id   AF-A0A0A2F2V8-F1
#
_cell.length_a   1.000
_cell.length_b   1.000
_cell.length_c   1.000
_cell.angle_alpha   90.00
_cell.angle_beta   90.00
_cell.angle_gamma   90.00
#
_symmetry.space_group_name_H-M   'P 1'
#
loop_
_entity.id
_entity.type
_entity.pdbx_description
1 polymer ?
#
loop_
_entity_poly.entity_id
_entity_poly.type
_entity_poly.pdbx_seq_one_letter_code
_entity_poly.pdbx_strand_id
1 'polypeptide(L)'
;GYKKHVLTDEQGLVEALITTPANCADTVALPALIEKSELSSGVSVLADKGYCSKKNSEYLAGRGLVDGIMLKAIRGKTLSESQKAFNRVISKTRCLIERTFGSIRRWFLGGRCRYRGLERRHTQNILEAMAYNLKRMPGLLVLEGVK
;
A
#
# COMPACT_ATOMS: atom_id res chain seq x y z
N GLY A 1 -4.52 -13.73 13.32
CA GLY A 1 -5.30 -12.96 12.31
C GLY A 1 -4.52 -12.86 11.02
N TYR A 2 -5.04 -12.14 10.03
CA TYR A 2 -4.38 -11.91 8.74
C TYR A 2 -4.23 -10.42 8.49
N LYS A 3 -3.15 -10.02 7.85
CA LYS A 3 -2.91 -8.67 7.35
C LYS A 3 -3.02 -8.66 5.83
N LYS A 4 -3.41 -7.51 5.28
CA LYS A 4 -3.35 -7.27 3.84
C LYS A 4 -2.41 -6.11 3.57
N HIS A 5 -1.56 -6.27 2.57
CA HIS A 5 -0.71 -5.21 2.03
C HIS A 5 -1.26 -4.88 0.65
N VAL A 6 -1.47 -3.59 0.39
CA VAL A 6 -2.14 -3.10 -0.81
C VAL A 6 -1.23 -2.04 -1.42
N LEU A 7 -1.03 -2.16 -2.73
CA LEU A 7 -0.45 -1.13 -3.57
C LEU A 7 -1.60 -0.45 -4.32
N THR A 8 -1.57 0.89 -4.35
CA THR A 8 -2.54 1.68 -5.10
C THR A 8 -1.85 2.65 -6.03
N ASP A 9 -2.53 3.03 -7.10
CA ASP A 9 -2.16 4.16 -7.94
C ASP A 9 -2.37 5.52 -7.21
N GLU A 10 -2.14 6.62 -7.91
CA GLU A 10 -2.32 7.98 -7.38
C GLU A 10 -3.80 8.36 -7.16
N GLN A 11 -4.72 7.64 -7.79
CA GLN A 11 -6.17 7.85 -7.75
C GLN A 11 -6.86 6.98 -6.66
N GLY A 12 -6.13 6.03 -6.10
CA GLY A 12 -6.53 5.13 -5.02
C GLY A 12 -7.07 3.78 -5.49
N LEU A 13 -6.98 3.45 -6.78
CA LEU A 13 -7.31 2.13 -7.31
C LEU A 13 -6.26 1.11 -6.86
N VAL A 14 -6.71 -0.10 -6.58
CA VAL A 14 -5.83 -1.18 -6.13
C VAL A 14 -5.16 -1.82 -7.34
N GLU A 15 -3.83 -1.76 -7.41
CA GLU A 15 -3.04 -2.42 -8.46
C GLU A 15 -2.62 -3.82 -8.04
N ALA A 16 -2.09 -3.94 -6.82
CA ALA A 16 -1.61 -5.20 -6.29
C ALA A 16 -1.99 -5.38 -4.82
N LEU A 17 -2.13 -6.64 -4.43
CA LEU A 17 -2.45 -7.05 -3.07
C LEU A 17 -1.74 -8.35 -2.72
N ILE A 18 -1.23 -8.41 -1.50
CA ILE A 18 -0.82 -9.65 -0.84
C ILE A 18 -1.49 -9.76 0.53
N THR A 19 -1.67 -11.00 1.00
CA THR A 19 -2.21 -11.29 2.32
C THR A 19 -1.20 -12.12 3.08
N THR A 20 -0.91 -11.71 4.31
CA THR A 20 0.08 -12.37 5.17
C THR A 20 -0.56 -12.76 6.50
N PRO A 21 -0.02 -13.78 7.18
CA PRO A 21 -0.29 -14.00 8.60
C PRO A 21 0.03 -12.75 9.43
N ALA A 22 -0.73 -12.50 10.50
CA ALA A 22 -0.54 -11.30 11.31
C ALA A 22 0.80 -11.22 12.06
N ASN A 23 1.50 -12.35 12.24
CA ASN A 23 2.84 -12.41 12.83
C ASN A 23 3.95 -12.04 11.84
N CYS A 24 3.67 -12.00 10.53
CA CYS A 24 4.65 -11.52 9.56
C CYS A 24 4.90 -10.01 9.77
N ALA A 25 6.19 -9.65 9.73
CA ALA A 25 6.62 -8.27 9.76
C ALA A 25 6.29 -7.58 8.43
N ASP A 26 5.87 -6.32 8.49
CA ASP A 26 5.46 -5.60 7.27
C ASP A 26 6.67 -5.32 6.36
N THR A 27 7.87 -5.25 6.93
CA THR A 27 9.13 -5.08 6.20
C THR A 27 9.41 -6.16 5.16
N VAL A 28 8.96 -7.40 5.35
CA VAL A 28 9.23 -8.50 4.39
C VAL A 28 8.21 -8.56 3.26
N ALA A 29 7.12 -7.79 3.35
CA ALA A 29 6.00 -7.88 2.43
C ALA A 29 6.19 -7.02 1.16
N LEU A 30 7.05 -5.99 1.22
CA LEU A 30 7.22 -5.03 0.13
C LEU A 30 7.70 -5.66 -1.19
N PRO A 31 8.75 -6.53 -1.22
CA PRO A 31 9.25 -7.07 -2.49
C PRO A 31 8.19 -7.87 -3.25
N ALA A 32 7.50 -8.78 -2.54
CA ALA A 32 6.44 -9.60 -3.12
C ALA A 32 5.22 -8.77 -3.61
N LEU A 33 4.99 -7.60 -3.02
CA LEU A 33 3.94 -6.69 -3.48
C LEU A 33 4.35 -5.99 -4.78
N ILE A 34 5.60 -5.54 -4.86
CA ILE A 34 6.17 -4.87 -6.04
C ILE A 34 6.32 -5.84 -7.22
N GLU A 35 6.66 -7.10 -6.98
CA GLU A 35 6.74 -8.12 -8.04
C GLU A 35 5.38 -8.38 -8.71
N LYS A 36 4.28 -8.18 -7.97
CA LYS A 36 2.92 -8.32 -8.50
C LYS A 36 2.44 -7.11 -9.30
N SER A 37 3.17 -6.01 -9.24
CA SER A 37 2.87 -4.78 -9.98
C SER A 37 3.93 -4.54 -11.04
N GLU A 38 3.54 -4.28 -12.27
CA GLU A 38 4.47 -3.96 -13.35
C GLU A 38 4.90 -2.49 -13.30
N LEU A 39 5.52 -2.07 -12.18
CA LEU A 39 5.99 -0.70 -12.01
C LEU A 39 7.16 -0.43 -12.95
N SER A 40 7.08 0.69 -13.67
CA SER A 40 8.16 1.17 -14.52
C SER A 40 9.31 1.75 -13.69
N SER A 41 10.53 1.68 -14.25
CA SER A 41 11.70 2.30 -13.62
C SER A 41 11.48 3.80 -13.46
N GLY A 42 11.90 4.36 -12.32
CA GLY A 42 11.78 5.78 -11.99
C GLY A 42 10.52 6.15 -11.19
N VAL A 43 9.56 5.23 -11.01
CA VAL A 43 8.37 5.47 -10.19
C VAL A 43 8.75 5.54 -8.70
N SER A 44 8.15 6.48 -7.98
CA SER A 44 8.31 6.59 -6.52
C SER A 44 7.37 5.68 -5.76
N VAL A 45 7.93 4.78 -4.94
CA VAL A 45 7.15 3.90 -4.06
C VAL A 45 6.99 4.57 -2.70
N LEU A 46 5.79 5.11 -2.45
CA LEU A 46 5.47 5.78 -1.19
C LEU A 46 4.94 4.76 -0.17
N ALA A 47 5.63 4.58 0.96
CA ALA A 47 5.22 3.61 1.97
C ALA A 47 5.35 4.14 3.40
N ASP A 48 4.68 3.47 4.34
CA ASP A 48 4.74 3.82 5.75
C ASP A 48 6.02 3.36 6.46
N LYS A 49 6.18 3.81 7.71
CA LYS A 49 7.34 3.48 8.56
C LYS A 49 7.44 1.99 8.89
N GLY A 50 6.37 1.22 8.73
CA GLY A 50 6.35 -0.23 8.92
C GLY A 50 7.16 -0.96 7.85
N TYR A 51 7.30 -0.37 6.66
CA TYR A 51 8.13 -0.90 5.58
C TYR A 51 9.58 -0.42 5.62
N CYS A 52 9.94 0.48 6.54
CA CYS A 52 11.30 1.02 6.66
C CYS A 52 12.32 -0.07 7.00
N SER A 53 13.13 -0.47 6.01
CA SER A 53 14.27 -1.37 6.21
C SER A 53 15.33 -1.14 5.12
N LYS A 54 16.61 -1.35 5.47
CA LYS A 54 17.72 -1.21 4.50
C LYS A 54 17.54 -2.13 3.29
N LYS A 55 17.10 -3.38 3.53
CA LYS A 55 16.82 -4.36 2.48
C LYS A 55 15.77 -3.87 1.49
N ASN A 56 14.75 -3.17 1.96
CA ASN A 56 13.70 -2.62 1.09
C ASN A 56 14.23 -1.45 0.25
N SER A 57 15.01 -0.56 0.85
CA SER A 57 15.67 0.54 0.12
C SER A 57 16.62 0.01 -0.96
N GLU A 58 17.43 -1.00 -0.64
CA GLU A 58 18.32 -1.67 -1.59
C GLU A 58 17.54 -2.38 -2.70
N TYR A 59 16.43 -3.05 -2.37
CA TYR A 59 15.56 -3.70 -3.34
C TYR A 59 14.93 -2.70 -4.32
N LEU A 60 14.44 -1.56 -3.82
CA LEU A 60 13.90 -0.49 -4.66
C LEU A 60 14.96 0.08 -5.59
N ALA A 61 16.15 0.38 -5.06
CA ALA A 61 17.27 0.89 -5.86
C ALA A 61 17.70 -0.10 -6.95
N GLY A 62 17.77 -1.40 -6.64
CA GLY A 62 18.09 -2.45 -7.62
C GLY A 62 17.05 -2.62 -8.73
N ARG A 63 15.81 -2.19 -8.49
CA ARG A 63 14.72 -2.17 -9.48
C ARG A 63 14.59 -0.83 -10.21
N GLY A 64 15.47 0.14 -9.92
CA GLY A 64 15.40 1.49 -10.49
C GLY A 64 14.21 2.32 -9.96
N LEU A 65 13.63 1.94 -8.82
CA LEU A 65 12.49 2.64 -8.21
C LEU A 65 12.99 3.68 -7.19
N VAL A 66 12.27 4.78 -7.06
CA VAL A 66 12.61 5.84 -6.10
C VAL A 66 12.07 5.46 -4.71
N ASP A 67 12.97 5.46 -3.72
CA ASP A 67 12.64 5.15 -2.32
C ASP A 67 11.85 6.29 -1.67
N GLY A 68 10.54 6.07 -1.51
CA GLY A 68 9.61 6.94 -0.80
C GLY A 68 9.11 6.35 0.52
N ILE A 69 9.88 5.46 1.16
CA ILE A 69 9.48 4.84 2.42
C ILE A 69 9.70 5.82 3.59
N MET A 70 8.67 6.04 4.42
CA MET A 70 8.79 6.90 5.59
C MET A 70 9.89 6.41 6.54
N LEU A 71 10.73 7.35 6.98
CA LEU A 71 11.88 7.06 7.84
C LEU A 71 11.45 6.84 9.30
N LYS A 72 12.06 5.83 9.92
CA LYS A 72 11.89 5.49 11.33
C LYS A 72 13.07 6.02 12.16
N ALA A 73 12.78 6.55 13.34
CA ALA A 73 13.81 6.94 14.30
C ALA A 73 14.63 5.73 14.75
N ILE A 74 15.95 5.89 14.83
CA ILE A 74 16.84 4.86 15.37
C ILE A 74 16.81 4.96 16.90
N ARG A 75 16.97 3.83 17.60
CA ARG A 75 17.01 3.80 19.07
C ARG A 75 18.03 4.81 19.59
N GLY A 76 17.59 5.70 20.50
CA GLY A 76 18.42 6.73 21.10
C GLY A 76 18.66 7.97 20.23
N LYS A 77 18.04 8.09 19.04
CA LYS A 77 18.14 9.27 18.17
C LYS A 77 16.77 9.76 17.73
N THR A 78 16.58 11.07 17.71
CA THR A 78 15.40 11.71 17.12
C THR A 78 15.55 11.85 15.61
N LEU A 79 14.44 11.97 14.90
CA LEU A 79 14.46 12.31 13.47
C LEU A 79 14.92 13.76 13.30
N SER A 80 15.76 14.02 12.30
CA SER A 80 16.10 15.39 11.91
C SER A 80 14.88 16.12 11.34
N GLU A 81 14.93 17.45 11.30
CA GLU A 81 13.86 18.26 10.71
C GLU A 81 13.65 17.93 9.22
N SER A 82 14.71 17.64 8.47
CA SER A 82 14.60 17.19 7.08
C SER A 82 13.87 15.85 6.94
N GLN A 83 14.16 14.87 7.82
CA GLN A 83 13.47 13.58 7.84
C GLN A 83 12.01 13.72 8.25
N LYS A 84 11.69 14.63 9.18
CA LYS A 84 10.31 14.96 9.55
C LYS A 84 9.56 15.61 8.39
N ALA A 85 10.19 16.54 7.67
CA ALA A 85 9.61 17.19 6.50
C ALA A 85 9.30 16.16 5.39
N PHE A 86 10.23 15.25 5.11
CA PHE A 86 10.04 14.16 4.16
C PHE A 86 8.85 13.26 4.55
N ASN A 87 8.82 12.80 5.80
CA ASN A 87 7.70 12.02 6.33
C ASN A 87 6.37 12.78 6.24
N ARG A 88 6.37 14.11 6.45
CA ARG A 88 5.16 14.94 6.35
C ARG A 88 4.62 14.97 4.92
N VAL A 89 5.48 15.03 3.90
CA VAL A 89 5.06 14.96 2.50
C VAL A 89 4.38 13.63 2.21
N ILE A 90 5.05 12.51 2.53
CA ILE A 90 4.52 11.15 2.29
C ILE A 90 3.23 10.90 3.09
N SER A 91 3.14 11.44 4.30
CA SER A 91 1.95 11.26 5.15
C SER A 91 0.66 11.81 4.52
N LYS A 92 0.75 12.77 3.60
CA LYS A 92 -0.43 13.29 2.89
C LYS A 92 -1.05 12.24 1.98
N THR A 93 -0.23 11.40 1.35
CA THR A 93 -0.69 10.30 0.48
C THR A 93 -1.46 9.23 1.25
N ARG A 94 -1.22 9.12 2.57
CA ARG A 94 -1.90 8.14 3.43
C ARG A 94 -3.43 8.30 3.43
N CYS A 95 -3.94 9.54 3.28
CA CYS A 95 -5.38 9.82 3.16
C CYS A 95 -6.03 9.00 2.03
N LEU A 96 -5.32 8.84 0.90
CA LEU A 96 -5.79 8.09 -0.25
C LEU A 96 -5.96 6.60 0.08
N ILE A 97 -4.92 5.99 0.65
CA ILE A 97 -4.91 4.58 1.04
C ILE A 97 -5.98 4.31 2.13
N GLU A 98 -6.08 5.20 3.12
CA GLU A 98 -7.10 5.09 4.17
C GLU A 98 -8.51 5.21 3.61
N ARG A 99 -8.72 6.07 2.61
CA ARG A 99 -9.99 6.17 1.88
C ARG A 99 -10.30 4.87 1.15
N THR A 100 -9.34 4.26 0.46
CA THR A 100 -9.51 2.96 -0.21
C THR A 100 -9.93 1.88 0.79
N PHE A 101 -9.24 1.77 1.93
CA PHE A 101 -9.63 0.82 2.97
C PHE A 101 -10.99 1.13 3.60
N GLY A 102 -11.29 2.41 3.85
CA GLY A 102 -12.57 2.85 4.40
C GLY A 102 -13.73 2.54 3.46
N SER A 103 -13.56 2.78 2.16
CA SER A 103 -14.53 2.45 1.13
C SER A 103 -14.78 0.95 1.01
N ILE A 104 -13.72 0.12 1.05
CA ILE A 104 -13.88 -1.34 1.06
C ILE A 104 -14.70 -1.80 2.27
N ARG A 105 -14.40 -1.27 3.46
CA ARG A 105 -15.14 -1.59 4.69
C ARG A 105 -16.59 -1.16 4.60
N ARG A 106 -16.86 0.06 4.11
CA ARG A 106 -18.20 0.64 4.05
C ARG A 106 -19.08 0.03 2.96
N TRP A 107 -18.54 -0.17 1.76
CA TRP A 107 -19.34 -0.60 0.59
C TRP A 107 -19.52 -2.11 0.52
N PHE A 108 -18.54 -2.90 0.97
CA PHE A 108 -18.54 -4.36 0.79
C PHE A 108 -18.51 -5.12 2.11
N LEU A 109 -18.69 -4.43 3.24
CA LEU A 109 -18.58 -5.00 4.59
C LEU A 109 -17.25 -5.73 4.79
N GLY A 110 -16.20 -5.20 4.15
CA GLY A 110 -14.85 -5.73 4.23
C GLY A 110 -14.23 -5.53 5.61
N GLY A 111 -13.03 -6.07 5.80
CA GLY A 111 -12.32 -6.01 7.10
C GLY A 111 -12.74 -7.07 8.11
N ARG A 112 -13.76 -7.88 7.80
CA ARG A 112 -14.08 -9.11 8.55
C ARG A 112 -13.45 -10.33 7.88
N CYS A 113 -12.89 -11.22 8.67
CA CYS A 113 -12.37 -12.50 8.18
C CYS A 113 -13.53 -13.50 8.11
N ARG A 114 -14.12 -13.69 6.92
CA ARG A 114 -15.25 -14.64 6.77
C ARG A 114 -14.77 -16.08 6.64
N TYR A 115 -13.62 -16.27 5.99
CA TYR A 115 -13.06 -17.58 5.72
C TYR A 115 -11.81 -17.82 6.58
N ARG A 116 -11.67 -19.06 7.07
CA ARG A 116 -10.45 -19.54 7.74
C ARG A 116 -9.47 -20.06 6.70
N GLY A 117 -8.19 -19.78 6.89
CA GLY A 117 -7.12 -20.16 5.96
C GLY A 117 -6.58 -18.96 5.17
N LEU A 118 -5.27 -18.94 4.95
CA LEU A 118 -4.58 -17.82 4.31
C LEU A 118 -5.05 -17.61 2.87
N GLU A 119 -5.14 -18.68 2.09
CA GLU A 119 -5.57 -18.64 0.69
C GLU A 119 -7.00 -18.13 0.56
N ARG A 120 -7.94 -18.72 1.32
CA ARG A 120 -9.35 -18.28 1.30
C ARG A 120 -9.49 -16.81 1.73
N ARG A 121 -8.69 -16.37 2.71
CA ARG A 121 -8.68 -14.96 3.10
C ARG A 121 -8.09 -14.07 2.02
N HIS A 122 -7.04 -14.53 1.33
CA HIS A 122 -6.42 -13.83 0.21
C HIS A 122 -7.43 -13.66 -0.93
N THR A 123 -8.14 -14.71 -1.32
CA THR A 123 -9.21 -14.66 -2.33
C THR A 123 -10.29 -13.64 -1.93
N GLN A 124 -10.75 -13.66 -0.68
CA GLN A 124 -11.72 -12.66 -0.21
C GLN A 124 -11.17 -11.22 -0.35
N ASN A 125 -9.89 -11.00 -0.03
CA ASN A 125 -9.27 -9.67 -0.19
C ASN A 125 -9.16 -9.24 -1.66
N ILE A 126 -8.87 -10.18 -2.58
CA ILE A 126 -8.82 -9.90 -4.03
C ILE A 126 -10.21 -9.49 -4.52
N LEU A 127 -11.25 -10.26 -4.18
CA LEU A 127 -12.63 -9.94 -4.58
C LEU A 127 -13.10 -8.59 -4.02
N GLU A 128 -12.75 -8.27 -2.77
CA GLU A 128 -13.02 -6.95 -2.17
C GLU A 128 -12.33 -5.81 -2.94
N ALA A 129 -11.08 -6.01 -3.39
CA ALA A 129 -10.33 -5.03 -4.15
C ALA A 129 -10.89 -4.84 -5.57
N MET A 130 -11.23 -5.94 -6.26
CA MET A 130 -11.86 -5.90 -7.58
C MET A 130 -13.21 -5.17 -7.53
N ALA A 131 -14.06 -5.50 -6.57
CA ALA A 131 -15.35 -4.84 -6.39
C ALA A 131 -15.17 -3.34 -6.11
N TYR A 132 -14.16 -2.97 -5.31
CA TYR A 132 -13.82 -1.58 -5.06
C TYR A 132 -13.40 -0.84 -6.33
N ASN A 133 -12.48 -1.41 -7.12
CA ASN A 133 -12.03 -0.79 -8.37
C ASN A 133 -13.20 -0.61 -9.34
N LEU A 134 -14.01 -1.66 -9.55
CA LEU A 134 -15.19 -1.61 -10.43
C LEU A 134 -16.19 -0.52 -10.01
N LYS A 135 -16.38 -0.29 -8.71
CA LYS A 135 -17.28 0.76 -8.21
C LYS A 135 -16.65 2.15 -8.29
N ARG A 136 -15.33 2.28 -8.12
CA ARG A 136 -14.63 3.57 -8.05
C ARG A 136 -14.30 4.14 -9.44
N MET A 137 -13.88 3.29 -10.36
CA MET A 137 -13.35 3.65 -11.67
C MET A 137 -14.30 4.50 -12.52
N PRO A 138 -15.62 4.23 -12.62
CA PRO A 138 -16.52 5.07 -13.42
C PRO A 138 -16.52 6.54 -12.98
N GLY A 139 -16.45 6.79 -11.67
CA GLY A 139 -16.40 8.16 -11.15
C GLY A 139 -15.09 8.87 -11.42
N LEU A 140 -13.99 8.15 -11.65
CA LEU A 140 -12.71 8.73 -12.06
C LEU A 140 -12.73 9.10 -13.55
N LEU A 141 -13.23 8.19 -14.40
CA LEU A 141 -13.35 8.41 -15.84
C LEU A 141 -14.23 9.62 -16.17
N VAL A 142 -15.34 9.80 -15.46
CA VAL A 142 -16.19 10.99 -15.63
C VAL A 142 -15.45 12.28 -15.26
N LEU A 143 -14.62 12.26 -14.21
CA LEU A 143 -13.85 13.44 -13.82
C LEU A 143 -12.70 13.76 -14.78
N GLU A 144 -12.15 12.74 -15.44
CA GLU A 144 -11.11 12.91 -16.47
C GLU A 144 -11.68 13.39 -17.80
N GLY A 145 -12.87 12.90 -18.20
CA GLY A 145 -13.53 13.32 -19.43
C GLY A 145 -14.20 14.70 -19.39
N VAL A 146 -14.23 15.34 -18.22
CA VAL A 146 -14.75 16.73 -18.04
C VAL A 146 -13.60 17.77 -18.11
N LYS A 147 -12.35 17.32 -18.18
CA LYS A 147 -11.18 18.18 -18.42
C LYS A 147 -10.85 18.29 -19.90
#